data_AF-A0A967VUQ5-F1
#
_entry.id   AF-A0A967VUQ5-F1
#
_cell.length_a   1.000
_cell.length_b   1.000
_cell.length_c   1.000
_cell.angle_alpha   90.00
_cell.angle_beta   90.00
_cell.angle_gamma   90.00
#
_symmetry.space_group_name_H-M   'P 1'
#
loop_
_entity.id
_entity.type
_entity.pdbx_description
1 polymer ?
#
loop_
_entity_poly.entity_id
_entity_poly.type
_entity_poly.pdbx_seq_one_letter_code
_entity_poly.pdbx_strand_id
1 'polypeptide(L)' 'LVTNFHLPRSTLLMLVSAFAGYERTMAAYEEAVRRGYRFYSYGDAMVVV' A
#
# COMPACT_ATOMS: atom_id res chain seq x y z
N LEU A 1 -7.38 -5.86 -6.94
CA LEU A 1 -7.79 -4.65 -6.18
C LEU A 1 -6.94 -3.46 -6.63
N VAL A 2 -7.55 -2.37 -7.08
CA VAL A 2 -6.85 -1.09 -7.36
C VAL A 2 -7.14 -0.14 -6.20
N THR A 3 -6.10 0.43 -5.59
CA THR A 3 -6.24 1.31 -4.42
C THR A 3 -5.03 2.24 -4.28
N ASN A 4 -5.11 3.25 -3.42
CA ASN A 4 -3.98 4.16 -3.15
C ASN A 4 -2.99 3.56 -2.16
N PHE A 5 -1.81 4.18 -2.01
CA PHE A 5 -0.93 3.92 -0.86
C PHE A 5 -1.47 4.62 0.40
N HIS A 6 -2.02 3.84 1.32
CA HIS A 6 -2.62 4.29 2.59
C HIS A 6 -1.57 4.48 3.69
N LEU A 7 -1.82 5.35 4.66
CA LEU A 7 -0.89 5.59 5.76
C LEU A 7 -0.71 4.36 6.69
N PRO A 8 0.43 4.25 7.39
CA PRO A 8 0.64 3.24 8.42
C PRO A 8 -0.48 3.26 9.47
N ARG A 9 -0.87 2.08 9.96
CA ARG A 9 -1.92 1.87 10.98
C ARG A 9 -3.32 2.34 10.58
N SER A 10 -3.62 2.42 9.28
CA SER A 10 -4.98 2.65 8.78
C SER A 10 -5.74 1.33 8.61
N THR A 11 -7.08 1.39 8.73
CA THR A 11 -7.96 0.24 8.43
C THR A 11 -7.88 -0.18 6.96
N LEU A 12 -7.59 0.75 6.05
CA LEU A 12 -7.38 0.46 4.63
C LEU A 12 -6.09 -0.33 4.39
N LEU A 13 -5.01 -0.02 5.13
CA LEU A 13 -3.79 -0.83 5.10
C LEU A 13 -4.05 -2.25 5.62
N MET A 14 -4.88 -2.41 6.65
CA MET A 14 -5.31 -3.72 7.13
C MET A 14 -6.12 -4.47 6.07
N LEU A 15 -7.05 -3.79 5.37
CA LEU A 15 -7.82 -4.37 4.26
C LEU A 15 -6.90 -4.86 3.14
N VAL A 16 -5.98 -4.02 2.67
CA VAL A 16 -5.00 -4.41 1.63
C VAL A 16 -4.16 -5.60 2.08
N SER A 17 -3.73 -5.61 3.35
CA SER A 17 -2.99 -6.74 3.94
C SER A 17 -3.81 -8.04 3.97
N ALA A 18 -5.13 -7.96 4.14
CA ALA A 18 -6.00 -9.14 4.06
C ALA A 18 -6.13 -9.70 2.63
N PHE A 19 -6.00 -8.85 1.60
CA PHE A 19 -5.98 -9.28 0.20
C PHE A 19 -4.62 -9.80 -0.27
N ALA A 20 -3.54 -9.10 0.07
CA ALA A 20 -2.19 -9.36 -0.47
C ALA A 20 -1.24 -10.09 0.49
N GLY A 21 -1.64 -10.27 1.75
CA GLY A 21 -0.78 -10.75 2.83
C GLY A 21 0.03 -9.61 3.47
N TYR A 22 0.23 -9.67 4.80
CA TYR A 22 0.90 -8.60 5.56
C TYR A 22 2.35 -8.38 5.13
N GLU A 23 3.16 -9.43 5.09
CA GLU A 23 4.60 -9.33 4.75
C GLU A 23 4.81 -8.77 3.35
N ARG A 24 4.05 -9.27 2.36
CA ARG A 24 4.10 -8.80 0.98
C ARG A 24 3.66 -7.33 0.86
N THR A 25 2.61 -6.94 1.61
CA THR A 25 2.14 -5.56 1.64
C THR A 25 3.21 -4.64 2.22
N MET A 26 3.83 -5.01 3.35
CA MET A 26 4.88 -4.18 3.96
C MET A 26 6.13 -4.08 3.08
N ALA A 27 6.56 -5.17 2.44
CA ALA A 27 7.67 -5.13 1.49
C ALA A 27 7.39 -4.21 0.28
N ALA A 28 6.17 -4.24 -0.26
CA ALA A 28 5.77 -3.33 -1.33
C ALA A 28 5.76 -1.86 -0.88
N TYR A 29 5.37 -1.61 0.37
CA TYR A 29 5.40 -0.27 0.98
C TYR A 29 6.82 0.25 1.18
N GLU A 30 7.73 -0.57 1.69
CA GLU A 30 9.15 -0.21 1.83
C GLU A 30 9.76 0.13 0.48
N GLU A 31 9.46 -0.66 -0.55
CA GLU A 31 9.91 -0.40 -1.92
C GLU A 31 9.31 0.90 -2.49
N ALA A 32 8.03 1.17 -2.23
CA ALA A 32 7.37 2.40 -2.64
C ALA A 32 8.01 3.64 -1.99
N VAL A 33 8.34 3.57 -0.70
CA VAL A 33 9.09 4.63 0.00
C VAL A 33 10.48 4.80 -0.61
N ARG A 34 11.22 3.71 -0.83
CA ARG A 34 12.58 3.74 -1.42
C ARG A 34 12.59 4.35 -2.81
N ARG A 35 11.53 4.15 -3.59
CA ARG A 35 11.37 4.71 -4.94
C ARG A 35 10.73 6.10 -4.96
N GLY A 36 10.33 6.66 -3.81
CA GLY A 36 9.76 8.00 -3.72
C GLY A 36 8.33 8.10 -4.28
N TYR A 37 7.53 7.04 -4.13
CA TYR A 37 6.11 7.09 -4.50
C TYR A 37 5.37 8.09 -3.62
N ARG A 38 4.34 8.71 -4.18
CA ARG A 38 3.46 9.64 -3.47
C ARG A 38 2.35 8.84 -2.78
N PHE A 39 2.12 9.10 -1.50
CA PHE A 39 1.12 8.40 -0.69
C PHE A 39 -0.17 9.21 -0.59
N TYR A 40 -1.20 8.60 -0.02
CA TYR A 40 -2.50 9.20 0.32
C TYR A 40 -3.43 9.44 -0.89
N SER A 41 -4.47 10.26 -0.70
CA SER A 41 -5.62 10.36 -1.61
C SER A 41 -5.29 10.77 -3.04
N TYR A 42 -4.26 11.59 -3.24
CA TYR A 42 -3.82 12.09 -4.55
C TYR A 42 -2.43 11.57 -4.95
N GLY A 43 -1.98 10.53 -4.25
CA GLY A 43 -0.72 9.88 -4.53
C GLY A 43 -0.80 8.92 -5.71
N ASP A 44 0.16 8.02 -5.76
CA ASP A 44 0.20 6.94 -6.72
C ASP A 44 -0.67 5.77 -6.25
N ALA A 45 -0.92 4.83 -7.16
CA ALA A 45 -1.78 3.68 -6.92
C ALA A 45 -1.00 2.37 -6.81
N MET A 46 -1.58 1.43 -6.07
CA MET A 46 -1.18 0.03 -5.97
C MET A 46 -2.23 -0.85 -6.65
N VAL A 47 -1.77 -1.86 -7.39
CA VAL A 47 -2.62 -2.89 -7.99
C VAL A 47 -2.24 -4.24 -7.40
N VAL A 48 -3.20 -4.88 -6.73
CA VAL A 48 -3.08 -6.26 -6.21
C VAL A 48 -3.77 -7.20 -7.20
N VAL A 49 -3.01 -8.17 -7.74
CA VAL A 49 -3.46 -9.22 -8.66
C VAL A 49 -3.24 -10.61 -8.09
#